data_AF-A0A371FMI9-F1
#
_entry.id   AF-A0A371FMI9-F1
#
_cell.length_a   1.000
_cell.length_b   1.000
_cell.length_c   1.000
_cell.angle_alpha   90.00
_cell.angle_beta   90.00
_cell.angle_gamma   90.00
#
_symmetry.space_group_name_H-M   'P 1'
#
loop_
_entity.id
_entity.type
_entity.pdbx_description
1 polymer ?
#
loop_
_entity_poly.entity_id
_entity_poly.type
_entity_poly.pdbx_seq_one_letter_code
_entity_poly.pdbx_strand_id
1 'polypeptide(L)'
;MVNPLVERATTSMLVGPDWALNMEICDILNRDPGGYIHSQINTALDGEWLQEGWAWQSAAALQAKDVVKGIRKRLGSKVPRVQLLALALLETIIKNCGDIVHMHVAERDVLHELVKIVKKKPDYHVREKILILIDTWQEAFGGPRARYPQFYAAYQELLHAGAVFPQRSDQSAPVFTPQQTHPLSSYPQNIRDSAAQQDTAESSAESEFPTLNLSEIQNARGIMDVLAEMLNALDPANKEGLKQEVIVDLVEQCRTYKQRVVHLVNSTS
;
A
#
# COMPACT_ATOMS: atom_id res chain seq x y z
N MET A 1 1.51 10.35 20.15
CA MET A 1 0.19 9.79 20.53
C MET A 1 -0.81 10.09 19.43
N VAL A 2 -1.33 9.07 18.74
CA VAL A 2 -2.23 9.20 17.56
C VAL A 2 -3.72 9.31 17.95
N ASN A 3 -4.11 8.90 19.15
CA ASN A 3 -5.51 8.96 19.62
C ASN A 3 -6.16 10.36 19.57
N PRO A 4 -5.48 11.46 19.94
CA PRO A 4 -6.05 12.81 19.82
C PRO A 4 -6.39 13.21 18.38
N LEU A 5 -5.64 12.71 17.39
CA LEU A 5 -5.92 12.98 15.98
C LEU A 5 -7.21 12.28 15.54
N VAL A 6 -7.41 11.02 15.95
CA VAL A 6 -8.66 10.29 15.68
C VAL A 6 -9.86 10.98 16.32
N GLU A 7 -9.73 11.50 17.55
CA GLU A 7 -10.81 12.23 18.22
C GLU A 7 -11.15 13.54 17.51
N ARG A 8 -10.14 14.28 17.02
CA ARG A 8 -10.32 15.50 16.22
C ARG A 8 -10.95 15.20 14.86
N ALA A 9 -10.48 14.18 14.13
CA ALA A 9 -10.99 13.78 12.81
C ALA A 9 -12.45 13.32 12.84
N THR A 10 -12.94 12.93 14.03
CA THR A 10 -14.28 12.36 14.21
C THR A 10 -15.13 13.15 15.21
N THR A 11 -14.78 14.41 15.49
CA THR A 11 -15.59 15.25 16.39
C THR A 11 -16.95 15.58 15.77
N SER A 12 -17.99 15.62 16.61
CA SER A 12 -19.35 15.95 16.15
C SER A 12 -19.49 17.39 15.66
N MET A 13 -18.49 18.24 15.91
CA MET A 13 -18.45 19.63 15.46
C MET A 13 -18.14 19.77 13.96
N LEU A 14 -17.68 18.70 13.30
CA LEU A 14 -17.33 18.73 11.87
C LEU A 14 -18.57 18.60 10.97
N VAL A 15 -18.65 19.44 9.94
CA VAL A 15 -19.71 19.43 8.90
C VAL A 15 -19.49 18.36 7.83
N GLY A 16 -18.24 17.93 7.62
CA GLY A 16 -17.85 16.82 6.73
C GLY A 16 -16.64 16.05 7.28
N PRO A 17 -16.19 14.97 6.61
CA PRO A 17 -14.85 14.42 6.85
C PRO A 17 -13.79 15.51 6.69
N ASP A 18 -12.86 15.58 7.64
CA ASP A 18 -11.67 16.42 7.52
C ASP A 18 -10.62 15.65 6.71
N TRP A 19 -10.63 15.86 5.39
CA TRP A 19 -9.73 15.13 4.48
C TRP A 19 -8.26 15.44 4.75
N ALA A 20 -7.93 16.67 5.14
CA ALA A 20 -6.55 17.04 5.47
C ALA A 20 -6.07 16.23 6.68
N LEU A 21 -6.87 16.18 7.76
CA LEU A 21 -6.51 15.42 8.95
C LEU A 21 -6.55 13.89 8.72
N ASN A 22 -7.48 13.39 7.90
CA ASN A 22 -7.51 11.98 7.52
C ASN A 22 -6.24 11.58 6.76
N MET A 23 -5.78 12.41 5.83
CA MET A 23 -4.54 12.17 5.11
C MET A 23 -3.31 12.31 6.01
N GLU A 24 -3.31 13.26 6.96
CA GLU A 24 -2.24 13.35 7.98
C GLU A 24 -2.15 12.05 8.81
N ILE A 25 -3.29 11.46 9.18
CA ILE A 25 -3.32 10.15 9.87
C ILE A 25 -2.76 9.05 8.96
N CYS A 26 -3.12 9.02 7.68
CA CYS A 26 -2.55 8.07 6.72
C CYS A 26 -1.04 8.26 6.59
N ASP A 27 -0.56 9.50 6.50
CA ASP A 27 0.85 9.82 6.43
C ASP A 27 1.57 9.37 7.69
N ILE A 28 0.98 9.50 8.87
CA ILE A 28 1.57 8.98 10.11
C ILE A 28 1.65 7.44 10.09
N LEU A 29 0.61 6.77 9.60
CA LEU A 29 0.60 5.31 9.48
C LEU A 29 1.60 4.79 8.44
N ASN A 30 1.82 5.57 7.38
CA ASN A 30 2.76 5.28 6.30
C ASN A 30 4.17 5.83 6.57
N ARG A 31 4.32 6.71 7.57
CA ARG A 31 5.61 7.27 7.98
C ARG A 31 6.43 6.14 8.52
N ASP A 32 7.42 5.79 7.72
CA ASP A 32 8.69 5.28 8.16
C ASP A 32 9.25 6.23 9.24
N PRO A 33 9.26 5.86 10.53
CA PRO A 33 9.63 6.78 11.60
C PRO A 33 11.14 7.06 11.70
N GLY A 34 11.94 6.78 10.66
CA GLY A 34 13.37 7.08 10.66
C GLY A 34 14.10 6.96 9.33
N GLY A 35 13.41 6.94 8.18
CA GLY A 35 14.07 6.66 6.91
C GLY A 35 14.59 5.23 6.81
N TYR A 36 13.94 4.27 7.50
CA TYR A 36 14.10 2.83 7.44
C TYR A 36 14.22 2.22 6.04
N ILE A 37 13.64 2.74 4.95
CA ILE A 37 13.97 2.24 3.60
C ILE A 37 15.42 2.64 3.23
N HIS A 38 15.82 3.86 3.60
CA HIS A 38 17.16 4.39 3.37
C HIS A 38 18.20 3.76 4.33
N SER A 39 17.79 3.50 5.57
CA SER A 39 18.54 2.83 6.64
C SER A 39 18.62 1.33 6.40
N GLN A 40 17.57 0.61 5.99
CA GLN A 40 17.65 -0.81 5.63
C GLN A 40 18.68 -1.07 4.55
N ILE A 41 18.78 -0.21 3.52
CA ILE A 41 19.79 -0.42 2.49
C ILE A 41 21.21 -0.04 2.99
N ASN A 42 21.33 0.80 4.02
CA ASN A 42 22.63 1.09 4.65
C ASN A 42 23.02 -0.02 5.65
N THR A 43 22.07 -0.53 6.44
CA THR A 43 22.25 -1.56 7.48
C THR A 43 22.28 -2.98 6.91
N ALA A 44 21.75 -3.22 5.68
CA ALA A 44 21.99 -4.41 4.82
C ALA A 44 23.46 -4.82 4.80
N LEU A 45 24.32 -3.82 4.95
CA LEU A 45 25.76 -3.93 4.79
C LEU A 45 26.47 -4.26 6.11
N ASP A 46 25.83 -4.10 7.29
CA ASP A 46 26.52 -4.12 8.61
C ASP A 46 26.01 -5.19 9.62
N GLY A 47 24.94 -5.93 9.35
CA GLY A 47 24.62 -7.18 10.08
C GLY A 47 23.82 -7.10 11.40
N GLU A 48 23.36 -5.92 11.87
CA GLU A 48 22.52 -5.77 13.08
C GLU A 48 20.98 -5.88 12.83
N TRP A 49 20.59 -6.42 11.69
CA TRP A 49 19.23 -6.42 11.12
C TRP A 49 18.05 -6.81 12.00
N LEU A 50 18.21 -7.85 12.81
CA LEU A 50 17.05 -8.51 13.42
C LEU A 50 16.42 -7.68 14.55
N GLN A 51 17.21 -6.84 15.22
CA GLN A 51 16.77 -6.17 16.45
C GLN A 51 16.11 -4.81 16.15
N GLU A 52 16.69 -4.06 15.22
CA GLU A 52 16.11 -2.79 14.78
C GLU A 52 14.89 -3.01 13.88
N GLY A 53 14.95 -3.93 12.90
CA GLY A 53 13.83 -4.25 12.02
C GLY A 53 12.56 -4.70 12.77
N TRP A 54 12.74 -5.49 13.84
CA TRP A 54 11.65 -5.88 14.73
C TRP A 54 11.09 -4.68 15.52
N ALA A 55 11.94 -3.75 15.98
CA ALA A 55 11.50 -2.54 16.67
C ALA A 55 10.67 -1.62 15.74
N TRP A 56 11.00 -1.54 14.45
CA TRP A 56 10.25 -0.75 13.46
C TRP A 56 8.90 -1.36 13.10
N GLN A 57 8.86 -2.66 12.77
CA GLN A 57 7.60 -3.37 12.59
C GLN A 57 6.74 -3.24 13.84
N SER A 58 7.35 -3.31 15.02
CA SER A 58 6.65 -3.10 16.29
C SER A 58 6.11 -1.68 16.46
N ALA A 59 6.87 -0.65 16.05
CA ALA A 59 6.44 0.75 16.15
C ALA A 59 5.33 1.11 15.16
N ALA A 60 5.45 0.71 13.88
CA ALA A 60 4.42 0.91 12.87
C ALA A 60 3.14 0.12 13.22
N ALA A 61 3.28 -1.14 13.67
CA ALA A 61 2.17 -1.93 14.17
C ALA A 61 1.54 -1.29 15.41
N LEU A 62 2.32 -0.67 16.31
CA LEU A 62 1.77 0.02 17.48
C LEU A 62 0.94 1.24 17.07
N GLN A 63 1.41 2.03 16.10
CA GLN A 63 0.67 3.19 15.59
C GLN A 63 -0.63 2.77 14.89
N ALA A 64 -0.57 1.78 14.00
CA ALA A 64 -1.74 1.24 13.34
C ALA A 64 -2.74 0.64 14.34
N LYS A 65 -2.26 -0.11 15.32
CA LYS A 65 -3.07 -0.63 16.42
C LYS A 65 -3.77 0.48 17.20
N ASP A 66 -3.06 1.55 17.54
CA ASP A 66 -3.63 2.66 18.31
C ASP A 66 -4.67 3.44 17.50
N VAL A 67 -4.40 3.75 16.23
CA VAL A 67 -5.38 4.40 15.34
C VAL A 67 -6.63 3.55 15.18
N VAL A 68 -6.48 2.26 14.87
CA VAL A 68 -7.62 1.33 14.70
C VAL A 68 -8.42 1.19 15.99
N LYS A 69 -7.74 1.11 17.15
CA LYS A 69 -8.40 1.10 18.47
C LYS A 69 -9.17 2.40 18.73
N GLY A 70 -8.59 3.55 18.37
CA GLY A 70 -9.24 4.86 18.44
C GLY A 70 -10.51 4.88 17.59
N ILE A 71 -10.44 4.47 16.33
CA ILE A 71 -11.58 4.42 15.40
C ILE A 71 -12.68 3.53 15.96
N ARG A 72 -12.34 2.32 16.45
CA ARG A 72 -13.31 1.41 17.08
C ARG A 72 -14.05 2.06 18.24
N LYS A 73 -13.33 2.81 19.10
CA LYS A 73 -13.95 3.56 20.21
C LYS A 73 -14.95 4.60 19.68
N ARG A 74 -14.64 5.28 18.57
CA ARG A 74 -15.53 6.28 17.95
C ARG A 74 -16.76 5.63 17.29
N LEU A 75 -16.62 4.46 16.69
CA LEU A 75 -17.75 3.67 16.16
C LEU A 75 -18.77 3.29 17.25
N GLY A 76 -18.31 3.09 18.48
CA GLY A 76 -19.17 2.84 19.66
C GLY A 76 -19.95 4.07 20.17
N SER A 77 -19.77 5.25 19.58
CA SER A 77 -20.55 6.45 19.92
C SER A 77 -22.03 6.28 19.57
N LYS A 78 -22.91 6.89 20.37
CA LYS A 78 -24.35 6.99 20.05
C LYS A 78 -24.68 8.10 19.06
N VAL A 79 -23.71 8.96 18.72
CA VAL A 79 -23.91 10.10 17.83
C VAL A 79 -23.66 9.65 16.38
N PRO A 80 -24.68 9.62 15.50
CA PRO A 80 -24.52 9.15 14.12
C PRO A 80 -23.43 9.88 13.35
N ARG A 81 -23.31 11.19 13.59
CA ARG A 81 -22.26 12.04 13.00
C ARG A 81 -20.86 11.52 13.31
N VAL A 82 -20.58 11.15 14.55
CA VAL A 82 -19.28 10.61 14.98
C VAL A 82 -19.02 9.26 14.32
N GLN A 83 -20.05 8.41 14.21
CA GLN A 83 -19.93 7.11 13.54
C GLN A 83 -19.63 7.28 12.05
N LEU A 84 -20.33 8.17 11.34
CA LEU A 84 -20.09 8.44 9.91
C LEU A 84 -18.68 8.96 9.65
N LEU A 85 -18.18 9.87 10.48
CA LEU A 85 -16.81 10.38 10.37
C LEU A 85 -15.78 9.28 10.66
N ALA A 86 -16.03 8.43 11.66
CA ALA A 86 -15.18 7.29 11.96
C ALA A 86 -15.16 6.25 10.82
N LEU A 87 -16.31 6.00 10.18
CA LEU A 87 -16.41 5.15 8.99
C LEU A 87 -15.66 5.73 7.79
N ALA A 88 -15.73 7.06 7.59
CA ALA A 88 -14.98 7.74 6.53
C ALA A 88 -13.46 7.65 6.77
N LEU A 89 -13.01 7.86 8.01
CA LEU A 89 -11.60 7.69 8.37
C LEU A 89 -11.15 6.23 8.20
N LEU A 90 -11.96 5.26 8.65
CA LEU A 90 -11.69 3.82 8.50
C LEU A 90 -11.53 3.43 7.02
N GLU A 91 -12.44 3.89 6.17
CA GLU A 91 -12.36 3.68 4.72
C GLU A 91 -11.08 4.28 4.14
N THR A 92 -10.72 5.50 4.59
CA THR A 92 -9.53 6.21 4.10
C THR A 92 -8.26 5.43 4.46
N ILE A 93 -8.11 5.00 5.72
CA ILE A 93 -6.89 4.27 6.14
C ILE A 93 -6.78 2.89 5.49
N ILE A 94 -7.90 2.19 5.27
CA ILE A 94 -7.90 0.89 4.57
C ILE A 94 -7.45 1.07 3.11
N LYS A 95 -7.87 2.15 2.44
CA LYS A 95 -7.48 2.42 1.05
C LYS A 95 -6.01 2.86 0.89
N ASN A 96 -5.43 3.51 1.91
CA ASN A 96 -4.15 4.21 1.75
C ASN A 96 -2.97 3.63 2.56
N CYS A 97 -3.20 2.75 3.52
CA CYS A 97 -2.16 2.33 4.49
C CYS A 97 -1.72 0.85 4.38
N GLY A 98 -2.24 0.13 3.38
CA GLY A 98 -1.82 -1.24 3.08
C GLY A 98 -2.10 -2.27 4.17
N ASP A 99 -1.36 -3.37 4.07
CA ASP A 99 -1.61 -4.66 4.75
C ASP A 99 -1.62 -4.55 6.29
N ILE A 100 -0.77 -3.70 6.87
CA ILE A 100 -0.68 -3.52 8.32
C ILE A 100 -2.00 -3.02 8.91
N VAL A 101 -2.69 -2.12 8.22
CA VAL A 101 -4.01 -1.63 8.64
C VAL A 101 -5.07 -2.70 8.41
N HIS A 102 -5.01 -3.43 7.31
CA HIS A 102 -5.97 -4.50 7.01
C HIS A 102 -5.94 -5.59 8.09
N MET A 103 -4.74 -6.04 8.48
CA MET A 103 -4.51 -6.98 9.58
C MET A 103 -5.10 -6.46 10.89
N HIS A 104 -4.81 -5.21 11.27
CA HIS A 104 -5.34 -4.66 12.52
C HIS A 104 -6.85 -4.48 12.51
N VAL A 105 -7.46 -4.13 11.37
CA VAL A 105 -8.93 -4.06 11.25
C VAL A 105 -9.55 -5.45 11.43
N ALA A 106 -8.93 -6.48 10.86
CA ALA A 106 -9.38 -7.87 10.97
C ALA A 106 -9.23 -8.43 12.41
N GLU A 107 -8.16 -8.09 13.12
CA GLU A 107 -7.83 -8.66 14.44
C GLU A 107 -8.32 -7.84 15.64
N ARG A 108 -8.91 -6.66 15.45
CA ARG A 108 -9.27 -5.74 16.55
C ARG A 108 -10.77 -5.51 16.66
N ASP A 109 -11.59 -6.49 16.32
CA ASP A 109 -13.05 -6.47 16.48
C ASP A 109 -13.76 -5.30 15.77
N VAL A 110 -13.09 -4.61 14.84
CA VAL A 110 -13.71 -3.50 14.11
C VAL A 110 -14.90 -4.03 13.33
N LEU A 111 -14.70 -5.10 12.56
CA LEU A 111 -15.73 -5.75 11.76
C LEU A 111 -16.89 -6.25 12.63
N HIS A 112 -16.59 -6.87 13.78
CA HIS A 112 -17.63 -7.30 14.73
C HIS A 112 -18.44 -6.10 15.28
N GLU A 113 -17.80 -4.98 15.60
CA GLU A 113 -18.52 -3.77 16.03
C GLU A 113 -19.40 -3.20 14.91
N LEU A 114 -18.96 -3.23 13.65
CA LEU A 114 -19.78 -2.81 12.50
C LEU A 114 -21.03 -3.69 12.36
N VAL A 115 -20.89 -5.02 12.43
CA VAL A 115 -22.02 -5.96 12.37
C VAL A 115 -23.00 -5.71 13.52
N LYS A 116 -22.47 -5.55 14.73
CA LYS A 116 -23.25 -5.23 15.94
C LYS A 116 -24.01 -3.91 15.81
N ILE A 117 -23.41 -2.88 15.22
CA ILE A 117 -24.08 -1.59 14.96
C ILE A 117 -25.27 -1.80 14.02
N VAL A 118 -25.09 -2.49 12.89
CA VAL A 118 -26.17 -2.75 11.93
C VAL A 118 -27.33 -3.55 12.53
N LYS A 119 -27.01 -4.56 13.35
CA LYS A 119 -28.01 -5.39 14.06
C LYS A 119 -28.84 -4.59 15.06
N LYS A 120 -28.30 -3.50 15.61
CA LYS A 120 -29.00 -2.60 16.56
C LYS A 120 -29.90 -1.55 15.91
N LYS A 121 -30.11 -1.61 14.59
CA LYS A 121 -30.94 -0.66 13.82
C LYS A 121 -30.49 0.80 14.04
N PRO A 122 -29.28 1.16 13.56
CA PRO A 122 -28.70 2.49 13.76
C PRO A 122 -29.40 3.52 12.84
N ASP A 123 -28.89 4.76 12.83
CA ASP A 123 -29.27 5.75 11.81
C ASP A 123 -29.15 5.18 10.39
N TYR A 124 -30.06 5.57 9.50
CA TYR A 124 -30.12 5.06 8.14
C TYR A 124 -28.79 5.21 7.39
N HIS A 125 -28.16 6.39 7.45
CA HIS A 125 -26.92 6.67 6.72
C HIS A 125 -25.74 5.87 7.31
N VAL A 126 -25.75 5.66 8.64
CA VAL A 126 -24.74 4.80 9.29
C VAL A 126 -24.90 3.36 8.81
N ARG A 127 -26.13 2.84 8.80
CA ARG A 127 -26.42 1.48 8.30
C ARG A 127 -25.97 1.32 6.85
N GLU A 128 -26.40 2.23 5.98
CA GLU A 128 -26.08 2.20 4.55
C GLU A 128 -24.57 2.24 4.32
N LYS A 129 -23.86 3.16 4.97
CA LYS A 129 -22.41 3.28 4.84
C LYS A 129 -21.68 2.01 5.28
N ILE A 130 -22.10 1.38 6.39
CA ILE A 130 -21.51 0.12 6.85
C ILE A 130 -21.70 -0.99 5.82
N LEU A 131 -22.92 -1.13 5.28
CA LEU A 131 -23.23 -2.15 4.29
C LEU A 131 -22.38 -1.97 3.03
N ILE A 132 -22.26 -0.74 2.51
CA ILE A 132 -21.39 -0.43 1.37
C ILE A 132 -19.94 -0.82 1.65
N LEU A 133 -19.40 -0.46 2.82
CA LEU A 133 -18.00 -0.72 3.15
C LEU A 133 -17.71 -2.23 3.28
N ILE A 134 -18.57 -2.97 3.98
CA ILE A 134 -18.39 -4.42 4.15
C ILE A 134 -18.48 -5.13 2.80
N ASP A 135 -19.44 -4.74 1.96
CA ASP A 135 -19.61 -5.28 0.62
C ASP A 135 -18.39 -4.99 -0.28
N THR A 136 -17.87 -3.76 -0.21
CA THR A 136 -16.69 -3.35 -0.96
C THR A 136 -15.44 -4.12 -0.50
N TRP A 137 -15.22 -4.23 0.81
CA TRP A 137 -14.00 -4.84 1.35
C TRP A 137 -13.98 -6.36 1.19
N GLN A 138 -15.10 -7.04 1.39
CA GLN A 138 -15.13 -8.50 1.20
C GLN A 138 -14.76 -8.87 -0.24
N GLU A 139 -15.24 -8.10 -1.22
CA GLU A 139 -14.91 -8.31 -2.64
C GLU A 139 -13.45 -8.00 -2.91
N ALA A 140 -13.00 -6.80 -2.51
CA ALA A 140 -11.64 -6.32 -2.76
C ALA A 140 -10.57 -7.23 -2.13
N PHE A 141 -10.88 -7.90 -1.03
CA PHE A 141 -9.95 -8.81 -0.35
C PHE A 141 -10.08 -10.27 -0.75
N GLY A 142 -10.93 -10.63 -1.71
CA GLY A 142 -11.00 -11.99 -2.27
C GLY A 142 -12.02 -12.93 -1.62
N GLY A 143 -12.99 -12.40 -0.88
CA GLY A 143 -14.16 -13.11 -0.37
C GLY A 143 -13.80 -14.34 0.48
N PRO A 144 -14.37 -15.53 0.22
CA PRO A 144 -14.12 -16.75 1.00
C PRO A 144 -12.65 -17.19 1.06
N ARG A 145 -11.83 -16.77 0.08
CA ARG A 145 -10.40 -17.13 -0.04
C ARG A 145 -9.48 -15.95 0.33
N ALA A 146 -10.02 -14.93 0.98
CA ALA A 146 -9.28 -13.75 1.40
C ALA A 146 -8.15 -14.08 2.41
N ARG A 147 -7.06 -13.32 2.34
CA ARG A 147 -6.00 -13.31 3.37
C ARG A 147 -6.56 -12.97 4.76
N TYR A 148 -7.56 -12.09 4.79
CA TYR A 148 -8.29 -11.70 5.99
C TYR A 148 -9.77 -12.13 5.88
N PRO A 149 -10.09 -13.42 6.14
CA PRO A 149 -11.44 -13.96 5.96
C PRO A 149 -12.50 -13.30 6.87
N GLN A 150 -12.09 -12.54 7.88
CA GLN A 150 -12.96 -11.79 8.78
C GLN A 150 -13.83 -10.77 8.03
N PHE A 151 -13.32 -10.16 6.96
CA PHE A 151 -14.11 -9.22 6.13
C PHE A 151 -15.30 -9.94 5.47
N TYR A 152 -15.05 -11.12 4.91
CA TYR A 152 -16.10 -11.96 4.32
C TYR A 152 -17.03 -12.54 5.39
N ALA A 153 -16.51 -12.94 6.56
CA ALA A 153 -17.33 -13.42 7.67
C ALA A 153 -18.34 -12.36 8.14
N ALA A 154 -17.92 -11.09 8.24
CA ALA A 154 -18.81 -9.99 8.60
C ALA A 154 -19.93 -9.78 7.56
N TYR A 155 -19.61 -9.91 6.27
CA TYR A 155 -20.60 -9.88 5.20
C TYR A 155 -21.63 -11.00 5.32
N GLN A 156 -21.17 -12.25 5.49
CA GLN A 156 -22.04 -13.42 5.68
C GLN A 156 -22.93 -13.29 6.92
N GLU A 157 -22.39 -12.80 8.03
CA GLU A 157 -23.15 -12.60 9.27
C GLU A 157 -24.29 -11.59 9.09
N LEU A 158 -24.06 -10.54 8.29
CA LEU A 158 -25.07 -9.55 7.96
C LEU A 158 -26.15 -10.11 7.02
N LEU A 159 -25.77 -10.91 6.02
CA LEU A 159 -26.73 -11.62 5.18
C LEU A 159 -27.64 -12.54 6.00
N HIS A 160 -27.06 -13.34 6.91
CA HIS A 160 -27.82 -14.20 7.82
C HIS A 160 -28.71 -13.40 8.78
N ALA A 161 -28.32 -12.18 9.12
CA ALA A 161 -29.15 -11.26 9.90
C ALA A 161 -30.23 -10.54 9.08
N GLY A 162 -30.37 -10.85 7.78
CA GLY A 162 -31.37 -10.26 6.89
C GLY A 162 -31.00 -8.86 6.38
N ALA A 163 -29.72 -8.48 6.41
CA ALA A 163 -29.29 -7.24 5.78
C ALA A 163 -29.40 -7.34 4.26
N VAL A 164 -30.02 -6.34 3.64
CA VAL A 164 -30.04 -6.17 2.19
C VAL A 164 -28.90 -5.23 1.83
N PHE A 165 -27.91 -5.74 1.10
CA PHE A 165 -26.82 -4.93 0.58
C PHE A 165 -27.28 -4.16 -0.67
N PRO A 166 -26.74 -2.95 -0.91
CA PRO A 166 -27.06 -2.19 -2.11
C PRO A 166 -26.76 -3.03 -3.37
N GLN A 167 -27.65 -2.98 -4.35
CA GLN A 167 -27.36 -3.60 -5.64
C GLN A 167 -26.21 -2.84 -6.28
N ARG A 168 -25.12 -3.55 -6.58
CA ARG A 168 -24.04 -3.03 -7.40
C ARG A 168 -24.63 -2.85 -8.80
N SER A 169 -24.49 -1.66 -9.37
CA SER A 169 -24.86 -1.49 -10.78
C SER A 169 -23.99 -2.41 -11.63
N ASP A 170 -24.61 -3.30 -12.41
CA ASP A 170 -23.96 -4.15 -13.44
C ASP A 170 -23.32 -3.33 -14.60
N GLN A 171 -23.06 -2.04 -14.41
CA GLN A 171 -22.30 -1.20 -15.32
C GLN A 171 -20.80 -1.31 -15.08
N SER A 172 -20.30 -2.54 -14.97
CA SER A 172 -18.98 -2.86 -15.51
C SER A 172 -19.18 -3.35 -16.94
N ALA A 173 -19.60 -2.44 -17.83
CA ALA A 173 -19.35 -2.68 -19.25
C ALA A 173 -17.83 -2.82 -19.40
N PRO A 174 -17.32 -3.85 -20.08
CA PRO A 174 -15.90 -3.90 -20.40
C PRO A 174 -15.59 -2.63 -21.20
N VAL A 175 -14.73 -1.77 -20.65
CA VAL A 175 -14.12 -0.71 -21.45
C VAL A 175 -13.26 -1.44 -22.47
N PHE A 176 -13.86 -1.69 -23.63
CA PHE A 176 -13.18 -1.95 -24.88
C PHE A 176 -12.30 -0.73 -25.15
N THR A 177 -11.09 -0.72 -24.60
CA THR A 177 -9.97 -0.08 -25.30
C THR A 177 -9.68 -0.96 -26.50
N PRO A 178 -9.91 -0.52 -27.75
CA PRO A 178 -9.39 -1.25 -28.90
C PRO A 178 -7.87 -1.34 -28.77
N GLN A 179 -7.32 -2.54 -28.93
CA GLN A 179 -5.89 -2.75 -29.02
C GLN A 179 -5.33 -1.92 -30.18
N GLN A 180 -4.32 -1.10 -29.91
CA GLN A 180 -3.50 -0.50 -30.95
C GLN A 180 -2.67 -1.59 -31.63
N THR A 181 -3.17 -2.13 -32.74
CA THR A 181 -2.39 -2.90 -33.69
C THR A 181 -1.54 -1.93 -34.53
N HIS A 182 -0.34 -1.60 -34.05
CA HIS A 182 0.73 -1.15 -34.94
C HIS A 182 1.69 -2.33 -35.18
N PRO A 183 1.75 -2.86 -36.42
CA PRO A 183 2.68 -3.92 -36.75
C PRO A 183 4.12 -3.39 -36.77
N LEU A 184 5.00 -4.08 -36.06
CA LEU A 184 6.44 -4.10 -36.33
C LEU A 184 6.66 -4.62 -37.75
N SER A 185 7.13 -3.77 -38.66
CA SER A 185 7.67 -4.19 -39.96
C SER A 185 9.13 -3.78 -40.10
N SER A 186 9.96 -4.81 -40.04
CA SER A 186 11.30 -4.96 -40.62
C SER A 186 11.49 -4.25 -41.97
N TYR A 187 12.56 -3.42 -42.06
CA TYR A 187 13.61 -3.20 -43.11
C TYR A 187 13.39 -3.67 -44.60
N PRO A 188 14.10 -3.15 -45.66
CA PRO A 188 15.43 -2.49 -45.65
C PRO A 188 15.80 -1.41 -46.73
N GLN A 189 17.08 -0.96 -46.66
CA GLN A 189 18.02 -0.45 -47.69
C GLN A 189 18.02 1.04 -48.12
N ASN A 190 19.15 1.74 -47.85
CA ASN A 190 20.17 1.94 -48.88
C ASN A 190 21.55 2.35 -48.34
N ILE A 191 22.57 1.73 -48.92
CA ILE A 191 24.01 1.94 -48.74
C ILE A 191 24.45 3.12 -49.62
N ARG A 192 25.25 4.05 -49.08
CA ARG A 192 26.40 4.60 -49.83
C ARG A 192 27.41 5.31 -48.93
N ASP A 193 28.64 4.78 -49.02
CA ASP A 193 29.87 5.25 -48.40
C ASP A 193 30.27 6.68 -48.81
N SER A 194 30.92 7.39 -47.89
CA SER A 194 32.12 8.19 -48.18
C SER A 194 32.93 8.39 -46.90
N ALA A 195 34.22 8.08 -47.02
CA ALA A 195 35.21 7.96 -45.97
C ALA A 195 35.89 9.29 -45.59
N ALA A 196 36.60 9.23 -44.46
CA ALA A 196 37.73 10.05 -44.01
C ALA A 196 37.42 11.36 -43.26
N GLN A 197 37.63 11.38 -41.94
CA GLN A 197 38.89 11.87 -41.34
C GLN A 197 38.93 11.58 -39.82
N GLN A 198 40.07 11.04 -39.38
CA GLN A 198 40.48 10.86 -37.99
C GLN A 198 41.09 12.16 -37.41
N ASP A 199 41.25 12.14 -36.08
CA ASP A 199 41.93 13.09 -35.18
C ASP A 199 41.05 14.29 -34.77
N THR A 200 40.88 14.66 -33.50
CA THR A 200 41.72 14.50 -32.31
C THR A 200 40.85 14.58 -31.04
N ALA A 201 41.23 13.86 -29.99
CA ALA A 201 40.65 13.95 -28.66
C ALA A 201 40.82 15.36 -28.03
N GLU A 202 39.80 15.86 -27.34
CA GLU A 202 39.79 16.00 -25.88
C GLU A 202 38.61 16.85 -25.37
N SER A 203 38.10 16.42 -24.22
CA SER A 203 37.44 17.24 -23.19
C SER A 203 36.00 17.70 -23.43
N SER A 204 35.07 16.81 -23.05
CA SER A 204 34.05 17.15 -22.06
C SER A 204 33.50 15.85 -21.49
N ALA A 205 33.85 15.55 -20.25
CA ALA A 205 33.24 14.48 -19.47
C ALA A 205 31.81 14.92 -19.09
N GLU A 206 30.88 14.78 -20.02
CA GLU A 206 29.47 14.67 -19.66
C GLU A 206 29.24 13.22 -19.22
N SER A 207 28.96 13.05 -17.93
CA SER A 207 28.59 11.80 -17.30
C SER A 207 27.37 11.19 -18.01
N GLU A 208 27.59 10.13 -18.79
CA GLU A 208 26.53 9.24 -19.27
C GLU A 208 25.87 8.52 -18.09
N PHE A 209 24.80 9.10 -17.55
CA PHE A 209 23.81 8.33 -16.81
C PHE A 209 22.44 8.55 -17.45
N PRO A 210 21.76 7.49 -17.93
CA PRO A 210 20.42 7.63 -18.45
C PRO A 210 19.46 7.96 -17.31
N THR A 211 18.66 9.02 -17.50
CA THR A 211 17.45 9.33 -16.71
C THR A 211 16.64 8.06 -16.47
N LEU A 212 16.39 7.72 -15.19
CA LEU A 212 15.55 6.58 -14.82
C LEU A 212 14.16 6.76 -15.44
N ASN A 213 13.79 5.87 -16.36
CA ASN A 213 12.49 5.93 -17.01
C ASN A 213 11.41 5.22 -16.18
N LEU A 214 10.13 5.47 -16.47
CA LEU A 214 9.00 4.88 -15.74
C LEU A 214 9.03 3.34 -15.76
N SER A 215 9.53 2.73 -16.83
CA SER A 215 9.66 1.28 -16.97
C SER A 215 10.74 0.70 -16.05
N GLU A 216 11.86 1.41 -15.86
CA GLU A 216 12.93 1.02 -14.92
C GLU A 216 12.47 1.14 -13.47
N ILE A 217 11.63 2.13 -13.14
CA ILE A 217 11.02 2.27 -11.82
C ILE A 217 10.02 1.13 -11.55
N GLN A 218 9.21 0.77 -12.55
CA GLN A 218 8.30 -0.37 -12.46
C GLN A 218 9.05 -1.70 -12.35
N ASN A 219 10.16 -1.86 -13.06
CA ASN A 219 11.03 -3.02 -12.96
C ASN A 219 11.66 -3.13 -11.56
N ALA A 220 12.18 -2.03 -11.03
CA ALA A 220 12.71 -1.97 -9.66
C ALA A 220 11.64 -2.37 -8.63
N ARG A 221 10.39 -1.92 -8.81
CA ARG A 221 9.26 -2.30 -7.95
C ARG A 221 8.96 -3.80 -8.02
N GLY A 222 8.90 -4.37 -9.22
CA GLY A 222 8.68 -5.81 -9.39
C GLY A 222 9.80 -6.66 -8.75
N ILE A 223 11.06 -6.26 -8.90
CA ILE A 223 12.20 -6.94 -8.28
C ILE A 223 12.12 -6.88 -6.75
N MET A 224 11.74 -5.74 -6.18
CA MET A 224 11.52 -5.59 -4.73
C MET A 224 10.37 -6.47 -4.22
N ASP A 225 9.25 -6.54 -4.96
CA ASP A 225 8.10 -7.37 -4.61
C ASP A 225 8.46 -8.87 -4.61
N VAL A 226 9.20 -9.33 -5.62
CA VAL A 226 9.68 -10.73 -5.71
C VAL A 226 10.66 -11.03 -4.56
N LEU A 227 11.61 -10.14 -4.28
CA LEU A 227 12.54 -10.32 -3.17
C LEU A 227 11.80 -10.41 -1.83
N ALA A 228 10.78 -9.57 -1.61
CA ALA A 228 9.98 -9.61 -0.40
C ALA A 228 9.18 -10.91 -0.26
N GLU A 229 8.57 -11.41 -1.33
CA GLU A 229 7.89 -12.70 -1.33
C GLU A 229 8.84 -13.87 -1.05
N MET A 230 10.02 -13.88 -1.68
CA MET A 230 11.03 -14.91 -1.44
C MET A 230 11.53 -14.91 0.01
N LEU A 231 11.79 -13.73 0.59
CA LEU A 231 12.21 -13.60 1.98
C LEU A 231 11.11 -14.04 2.96
N ASN A 232 9.84 -13.74 2.66
CA ASN A 232 8.70 -14.18 3.48
C ASN A 232 8.46 -15.69 3.44
N ALA A 233 8.90 -16.36 2.36
CA ALA A 233 8.80 -17.80 2.21
C ALA A 233 9.91 -18.57 2.95
N LEU A 234 10.94 -17.87 3.45
CA LEU A 234 12.03 -18.50 4.21
C LEU A 234 11.65 -18.73 5.67
N ASP A 235 12.10 -19.86 6.23
CA ASP A 235 12.06 -20.08 7.66
C ASP A 235 13.08 -19.15 8.34
N PRO A 236 12.67 -18.29 9.29
CA PRO A 236 13.58 -17.39 10.00
C PRO A 236 14.68 -18.10 10.80
N ALA A 237 14.54 -19.40 11.09
CA ALA A 237 15.61 -20.21 11.68
C ALA A 237 16.65 -20.70 10.66
N ASN A 238 16.32 -20.69 9.36
CA ASN A 238 17.15 -21.21 8.29
C ASN A 238 18.00 -20.11 7.63
N LYS A 239 19.14 -19.80 8.25
CA LYS A 239 20.11 -18.81 7.75
C LYS A 239 20.75 -19.18 6.42
N GLU A 240 20.72 -20.46 6.01
CA GLU A 240 21.27 -20.91 4.74
C GLU A 240 20.36 -20.57 3.55
N GLY A 241 19.05 -20.46 3.80
CA GLY A 241 18.08 -20.03 2.79
C GLY A 241 18.33 -18.62 2.26
N LEU A 242 18.94 -17.76 3.08
CA LEU A 242 19.32 -16.38 2.70
C LEU A 242 20.53 -16.31 1.77
N LYS A 243 21.30 -17.41 1.64
CA LYS A 243 22.46 -17.48 0.74
C LYS A 243 22.10 -18.00 -0.64
N GLN A 244 20.83 -18.23 -0.93
CA GLN A 244 20.40 -18.62 -2.27
C GLN A 244 20.84 -17.54 -3.27
N GLU A 245 21.54 -17.97 -4.31
CA GLU A 245 22.12 -17.11 -5.35
C GLU A 245 21.09 -16.14 -5.95
N VAL A 246 19.86 -16.60 -6.13
CA VAL A 246 18.73 -15.79 -6.61
C VAL A 246 18.40 -14.63 -5.66
N ILE A 247 18.42 -14.86 -4.35
CA ILE A 247 18.15 -13.81 -3.35
C ILE A 247 19.30 -12.79 -3.35
N VAL A 248 20.54 -13.27 -3.45
CA VAL A 248 21.73 -12.42 -3.53
C VAL A 248 21.69 -11.54 -4.78
N ASP A 249 21.36 -12.11 -5.94
CA ASP A 249 21.25 -11.38 -7.20
C ASP A 249 20.13 -10.34 -7.20
N LEU A 250 18.97 -10.67 -6.63
CA LEU A 250 17.85 -9.73 -6.50
C LEU A 250 18.20 -8.56 -5.56
N VAL A 251 18.95 -8.83 -4.49
CA VAL A 251 19.46 -7.80 -3.59
C VAL A 251 20.44 -6.87 -4.32
N GLU A 252 21.35 -7.41 -5.15
CA GLU A 252 22.31 -6.61 -5.91
C GLU A 252 21.63 -5.76 -7.01
N GLN A 253 20.56 -6.27 -7.60
CA GLN A 253 19.73 -5.49 -8.53
C GLN A 253 19.00 -4.34 -7.81
N CYS A 254 18.39 -4.61 -6.65
CA CYS A 254 17.80 -3.55 -5.81
C CYS A 254 18.82 -2.47 -5.43
N ARG A 255 20.06 -2.87 -5.14
CA ARG A 255 21.18 -1.97 -4.83
C ARG A 255 21.52 -1.05 -6.00
N THR A 256 21.61 -1.62 -7.20
CA THR A 256 21.90 -0.88 -8.44
C THR A 256 20.82 0.17 -8.70
N TYR A 257 19.53 -0.19 -8.55
CA TYR A 257 18.45 0.77 -8.73
C TYR A 257 18.44 1.88 -7.66
N LYS A 258 18.72 1.56 -6.38
CA LYS A 258 18.89 2.59 -5.34
C LYS A 258 19.97 3.59 -5.73
N GLN A 259 21.15 3.12 -6.15
CA GLN A 259 22.25 4.00 -6.51
C GLN A 259 21.87 4.96 -7.64
N ARG A 260 21.14 4.46 -8.64
CA ARG A 260 20.64 5.29 -9.75
C ARG A 260 19.63 6.33 -9.27
N VAL A 261 18.73 5.99 -8.35
CA VAL A 261 17.74 6.94 -7.78
C VAL A 261 18.41 8.01 -6.93
N VAL A 262 19.32 7.63 -6.04
CA VAL A 262 20.04 8.57 -5.17
C VAL A 262 20.90 9.53 -6.00
N HIS A 263 21.60 9.01 -7.01
CA HIS A 263 22.35 9.84 -7.93
C HIS A 263 21.44 10.85 -8.62
N LEU A 264 20.31 10.42 -9.18
CA LEU A 264 19.35 11.30 -9.85
C LEU A 264 18.85 12.42 -8.93
N VAL A 265 18.45 12.10 -7.70
CA VAL A 265 17.97 13.10 -6.73
C VAL A 265 19.06 14.13 -6.41
N ASN A 266 20.31 13.68 -6.25
CA ASN A 266 21.45 14.55 -5.96
C ASN A 266 21.92 15.36 -7.18
N SER A 267 21.69 14.89 -8.40
CA SER A 267 21.99 15.62 -9.65
C SER A 267 20.96 16.70 -9.99
N THR A 268 19.78 16.68 -9.35
CA THR A 268 18.65 17.57 -9.66
C THR A 268 18.48 18.68 -8.60
N SER A 269 19.45 18.84 -7.68
CA SER A 269 19.48 19.87 -6.62
C SER A 269 20.43 21.02 -6.96
#